data_AF-A0AAW7HVL1-F1
#
_entry.id   AF-A0AAW7HVL1-F1
#
_cell.length_a   1.000
_cell.length_b   1.000
_cell.length_c   1.000
_cell.angle_alpha   90.00
_cell.angle_beta   90.00
_cell.angle_gamma   90.00
#
_symmetry.space_group_name_H-M   'P 1'
#
loop_
_entity.id
_entity.type
_entity.pdbx_description
1 polymer ?
#
loop_
_entity_poly.entity_id
_entity_poly.type
_entity_poly.pdbx_seq_one_letter_code
_entity_poly.pdbx_strand_id
1 'polypeptide(L)'
;MPGGVKDHGVYLMSEFGESKSDGSSRKHIAYAMGCNPDVDDFDAWWNRARSEFGGDDFAEYFDLDDPVLESLRGTDGALVIEATSTHLYIAAEIALPGKS
;
A
#
# COMPACT_ATOMS: atom_id res chain seq x y z
N MET A 1 9.21 -4.31 -27.72
CA MET A 1 9.22 -2.87 -27.39
C MET A 1 9.14 -2.77 -25.87
N PRO A 2 10.07 -2.12 -25.14
CA PRO A 2 9.92 -1.99 -23.70
C PRO A 2 9.09 -0.74 -23.41
N GLY A 3 7.84 -0.94 -22.95
CA GLY A 3 6.95 0.12 -22.49
C GLY A 3 7.29 0.54 -21.05
N GLY A 4 6.99 1.80 -20.72
CA GLY A 4 7.45 2.51 -19.53
C GLY A 4 7.25 1.80 -18.19
N VAL A 5 8.24 2.00 -17.33
CA VAL A 5 8.33 1.55 -15.94
C VAL A 5 7.19 2.18 -15.13
N LYS A 6 6.42 1.36 -14.40
CA LYS A 6 5.83 1.77 -13.13
C LYS A 6 6.47 0.90 -12.07
N ASP A 7 6.99 1.53 -11.04
CA ASP A 7 7.81 0.88 -10.01
C ASP A 7 7.02 -0.21 -9.28
N HIS A 8 7.13 -1.45 -9.78
CA HIS A 8 6.81 -2.73 -9.14
C HIS A 8 5.62 -2.73 -8.14
N GLY A 9 4.37 -2.59 -8.65
CA GLY A 9 3.14 -2.74 -7.87
C GLY A 9 2.61 -1.44 -7.24
N VAL A 10 1.66 -1.58 -6.31
CA VAL A 10 1.18 -0.47 -5.46
C VAL A 10 1.41 -0.86 -4.01
N TYR A 11 2.13 -0.04 -3.26
CA TYR A 11 2.53 -0.35 -1.90
C TYR A 11 2.71 0.86 -1.00
N LEU A 12 2.61 0.61 0.31
CA LEU A 12 3.04 1.51 1.37
C LEU A 12 4.46 1.13 1.82
N MET A 13 5.31 2.14 2.00
CA MET A 13 6.65 1.97 2.53
C MET A 13 7.00 3.10 3.51
N SER A 14 7.93 2.83 4.41
CA SER A 14 8.53 3.88 5.25
C SER A 14 9.30 4.89 4.38
N GLU A 15 9.05 6.18 4.61
CA GLU A 15 9.75 7.31 3.95
C GLU A 15 11.26 7.23 4.19
N PHE A 16 11.66 6.94 5.42
CA PHE A 16 13.06 6.68 5.76
C PHE A 16 13.32 5.18 5.68
N GLY A 17 14.30 4.80 4.86
CA GLY A 17 14.79 3.44 4.85
C GLY A 17 15.39 3.12 6.21
N GLU A 18 14.66 2.39 7.06
CA GLU A 18 15.23 1.76 8.24
C GLU A 18 16.26 0.74 7.78
N SER A 19 17.50 1.23 7.62
CA SER A 19 18.67 0.39 7.51
C SER A 19 18.99 -0.03 8.93
N LYS A 20 18.80 -1.31 9.21
CA LYS A 20 19.36 -1.88 10.42
C LYS A 20 20.87 -1.67 10.41
N SER A 21 21.45 -1.47 11.59
CA SER A 21 22.89 -1.29 11.76
C SER A 21 23.74 -2.47 11.25
N ASP A 22 23.10 -3.62 10.99
CA ASP A 22 23.69 -4.83 10.41
C ASP A 22 23.71 -4.85 8.86
N GLY A 23 23.23 -3.79 8.20
CA GLY A 23 23.17 -3.70 6.74
C GLY A 23 22.04 -4.50 6.09
N SER A 24 21.19 -5.20 6.87
CA SER A 24 19.97 -5.81 6.37
C SER A 24 18.86 -4.76 6.29
N SER A 25 18.45 -4.40 5.08
CA SER A 25 17.30 -3.52 4.87
C SER A 25 16.03 -4.28 5.28
N ARG A 26 15.33 -3.84 6.33
CA ARG A 26 13.93 -4.21 6.50
C ARG A 26 13.08 -3.08 5.95
N LYS A 27 12.93 -3.07 4.62
CA LYS A 27 11.84 -2.32 4.01
C LYS A 27 10.55 -3.08 4.37
N HIS A 28 9.81 -2.61 5.36
CA HIS A 28 8.45 -3.07 5.57
C HIS A 28 7.61 -2.49 4.43
N ILE A 29 7.36 -3.31 3.42
CA ILE A 29 6.51 -2.99 2.27
C ILE A 29 5.19 -3.71 2.47
N ALA A 30 4.10 -2.97 2.40
CA ALA A 30 2.75 -3.52 2.38
C ALA A 30 2.13 -3.28 1.00
N TYR A 31 1.95 -4.36 0.23
CA TYR A 31 1.31 -4.28 -1.09
C TYR A 31 -0.21 -4.19 -0.97
N ALA A 32 -0.83 -3.37 -1.82
CA ALA A 32 -2.26 -3.39 -1.99
C ALA A 32 -2.72 -4.74 -2.56
N MET A 33 -3.88 -5.23 -2.12
CA MET A 33 -4.42 -6.51 -2.58
C MET A 33 -4.67 -6.52 -4.10
N GLY A 34 -4.14 -7.53 -4.79
CA GLY A 34 -4.21 -7.66 -6.24
C GLY A 34 -3.24 -6.74 -6.99
N CYS A 35 -2.35 -6.05 -6.27
CA CYS A 35 -1.32 -5.17 -6.83
C CYS A 35 0.10 -5.61 -6.42
N ASN A 36 0.29 -6.88 -6.04
CA ASN A 36 1.59 -7.42 -5.66
C ASN A 36 2.22 -8.14 -6.86
N PRO A 37 3.28 -7.59 -7.47
CA PRO A 37 3.89 -8.16 -8.68
C PRO A 37 4.63 -9.48 -8.43
N ASP A 38 4.94 -9.82 -7.17
CA ASP A 38 5.56 -11.10 -6.81
C ASP A 38 4.53 -12.25 -6.75
N VAL A 39 3.22 -11.92 -6.74
CA VAL A 39 2.12 -12.89 -6.56
C VAL A 39 1.11 -12.82 -7.70
N ASP A 40 0.75 -11.61 -8.13
CA ASP A 40 -0.26 -11.33 -9.13
C ASP A 40 0.35 -11.25 -10.55
N ASP A 41 -0.38 -11.75 -11.55
CA ASP A 41 0.03 -11.68 -12.95
C ASP A 41 0.22 -10.22 -13.41
N PHE A 42 1.19 -9.98 -14.30
CA PHE A 42 1.55 -8.64 -14.77
C PHE A 42 0.34 -7.85 -15.28
N ASP A 43 -0.42 -8.42 -16.21
CA ASP A 43 -1.58 -7.74 -16.78
C ASP A 43 -2.68 -7.49 -15.74
N ALA A 44 -2.80 -8.35 -14.72
CA ALA A 44 -3.82 -8.21 -13.68
C ALA A 44 -3.50 -7.04 -12.75
N TRP A 45 -2.31 -7.03 -12.15
CA TRP A 45 -1.94 -5.96 -11.22
C TRP A 45 -1.76 -4.62 -11.94
N TRP A 46 -1.21 -4.64 -13.16
CA TRP A 46 -0.99 -3.42 -13.95
C TRP A 46 -2.30 -2.72 -14.31
N ASN A 47 -3.28 -3.48 -14.81
CA ASN A 47 -4.58 -2.92 -15.18
C ASN A 47 -5.35 -2.46 -13.95
N ARG A 48 -5.25 -3.18 -12.83
CA ARG A 48 -5.86 -2.77 -11.56
C ARG A 48 -5.25 -1.46 -11.04
N ALA A 49 -3.94 -1.38 -10.93
CA ALA A 49 -3.24 -0.16 -10.52
C ALA A 49 -3.63 1.04 -11.40
N ARG A 50 -3.69 0.83 -12.72
CA ARG A 50 -4.08 1.88 -13.68
C ARG A 50 -5.53 2.31 -13.57
N SER A 51 -6.43 1.38 -13.22
CA SER A 51 -7.86 1.66 -13.04
C SER A 51 -8.12 2.45 -11.76
N GLU A 52 -7.44 2.10 -10.67
CA GLU A 52 -7.70 2.66 -9.33
C GLU A 52 -6.92 3.97 -9.09
N PHE A 53 -5.66 4.02 -9.51
CA PHE A 53 -4.76 5.15 -9.23
C PHE A 53 -4.37 5.94 -10.49
N GLY A 54 -4.87 5.55 -11.66
CA GLY A 54 -4.59 6.23 -12.92
C GLY A 54 -3.20 5.94 -13.48
N GLY A 55 -2.74 6.84 -14.35
CA GLY A 55 -1.52 6.66 -15.14
C GLY A 55 -0.25 7.27 -14.55
N ASP A 56 -0.32 8.02 -13.46
CA ASP A 56 0.80 8.81 -12.91
C ASP A 56 1.50 8.11 -11.73
N ASP A 57 2.70 8.59 -11.36
CA ASP A 57 3.49 8.08 -10.24
C ASP A 57 2.99 8.73 -8.95
N PHE A 58 2.01 8.08 -8.33
CA PHE A 58 1.38 8.55 -7.11
C PHE A 58 2.23 8.20 -5.89
N ALA A 59 2.66 9.22 -5.13
CA ALA A 59 3.38 9.08 -3.87
C ALA A 59 2.83 10.09 -2.86
N GLU A 60 2.04 9.60 -1.90
CA GLU A 60 1.50 10.41 -0.82
C GLU A 60 2.13 10.01 0.51
N TYR A 61 2.28 11.00 1.38
CA TYR A 61 2.77 10.81 2.73
C TYR A 61 1.60 10.66 3.70
N PHE A 62 1.64 9.64 4.54
CA PHE A 62 0.70 9.46 5.64
C PHE A 62 1.42 9.62 6.96
N ASP A 63 0.85 10.41 7.86
CA ASP A 63 1.34 10.51 9.23
C ASP A 63 1.06 9.20 9.98
N LEU A 64 2.10 8.55 10.49
CA LEU A 64 1.97 7.28 11.22
C LEU A 64 1.20 7.44 12.54
N ASP A 65 1.09 8.67 13.05
CA ASP A 65 0.31 9.02 14.22
C ASP A 65 -1.13 9.43 13.84
N ASP A 66 -1.52 9.26 12.58
CA ASP A 66 -2.93 9.36 12.16
C ASP A 66 -3.76 8.32 12.94
N PRO A 67 -4.89 8.73 13.56
CA PRO A 67 -5.73 7.82 14.36
C PRO A 67 -6.18 6.56 13.61
N VAL A 68 -6.33 6.62 12.27
CA VAL A 68 -6.66 5.48 11.43
C VAL A 68 -5.50 4.47 11.42
N LEU A 69 -4.27 4.93 11.20
CA LEU A 69 -3.09 4.06 11.21
C LEU A 69 -2.77 3.56 12.60
N GLU A 70 -2.94 4.38 13.64
CA GLU A 70 -2.81 3.95 15.03
C GLU A 70 -3.78 2.81 15.36
N SER A 71 -5.03 2.89 14.89
CA SER A 71 -6.06 1.88 15.15
C SER A 71 -5.73 0.50 14.58
N LEU A 72 -4.91 0.44 13.53
CA LEU A 72 -4.50 -0.82 12.89
C LEU A 72 -3.32 -1.49 13.61
N ARG A 73 -2.59 -0.77 14.47
CA ARG A 73 -1.38 -1.30 15.12
C ARG A 73 -1.72 -2.51 15.99
N GLY A 74 -1.09 -3.66 15.69
CA GLY A 74 -1.29 -4.91 16.45
C GLY A 74 -2.61 -5.63 16.13
N THR A 75 -3.29 -5.24 15.06
CA THR A 75 -4.52 -5.89 14.58
C THR A 75 -4.26 -6.64 13.28
N ASP A 76 -5.13 -7.59 12.93
CA ASP A 76 -5.21 -8.20 11.59
C ASP A 76 -6.10 -7.37 10.64
N GLY A 77 -6.34 -6.09 10.96
CA GLY A 77 -7.15 -5.20 10.15
C GLY A 77 -6.47 -4.81 8.84
N ALA A 78 -7.26 -4.29 7.90
CA ALA A 78 -6.79 -3.78 6.62
C ALA A 78 -6.82 -2.25 6.60
N LEU A 79 -5.78 -1.65 6.01
CA LEU A 79 -5.85 -0.26 5.57
C LEU A 79 -6.55 -0.20 4.22
N VAL A 80 -7.61 0.58 4.14
CA VAL A 80 -8.37 0.84 2.90
C VAL A 80 -8.05 2.25 2.43
N ILE A 81 -7.68 2.36 1.15
CA ILE A 81 -7.43 3.63 0.48
C ILE A 81 -8.46 3.75 -0.64
N GLU A 82 -9.28 4.80 -0.59
CA GLU A 82 -10.20 5.15 -1.67
C GLU A 82 -9.69 6.42 -2.35
N ALA A 83 -9.51 6.34 -3.67
CA ALA A 83 -9.09 7.47 -4.48
C ALA A 83 -10.28 8.00 -5.31
N THR A 84 -10.43 9.31 -5.29
CA THR A 84 -11.27 10.05 -6.25
C THR A 84 -10.37 10.89 -7.13
N SER A 85 -10.93 11.59 -8.12
CA SER A 85 -10.15 12.47 -8.99
C SER A 85 -9.43 13.62 -8.26
N THR A 86 -9.82 13.93 -7.02
CA THR A 86 -9.31 15.11 -6.27
C THR A 86 -8.99 14.84 -4.81
N HIS A 87 -9.36 13.69 -4.26
CA HIS A 87 -9.21 13.38 -2.85
C HIS A 87 -8.85 11.92 -2.65
N LEU A 88 -8.16 11.67 -1.54
CA LEU A 88 -7.91 10.35 -1.02
C LEU A 88 -8.57 10.25 0.34
N TYR A 89 -9.15 9.09 0.59
CA TYR A 89 -9.70 8.74 1.87
C TYR A 89 -8.97 7.52 2.39
N ILE A 90 -8.65 7.54 3.68
CA ILE A 90 -8.07 6.41 4.39
C ILE A 90 -9.04 5.92 5.46
N ALA A 91 -9.15 4.62 5.59
CA ALA A 91 -9.97 3.98 6.62
C ALA A 91 -9.31 2.69 7.11
N ALA A 92 -9.60 2.34 8.35
CA ALA A 92 -9.20 1.08 8.95
C ALA A 92 -10.39 0.13 8.94
N GLU A 93 -10.23 -1.04 8.31
CA GLU A 93 -11.18 -2.13 8.40
C GLU A 93 -10.65 -3.17 9.38
N ILE A 94 -11.05 -3.05 10.65
CA ILE A 94 -10.67 -3.98 11.71
C ILE A 94 -11.72 -5.08 11.76
N ALA A 95 -11.32 -6.33 11.57
CA ALA A 95 -12.21 -7.47 11.80
C ALA A 95 -12.71 -7.41 13.26
N LEU A 96 -14.02 -7.30 13.44
CA LEU A 96 -14.61 -7.37 14.78
C LEU A 96 -14.21 -8.73 15.38
N PRO A 97 -13.66 -8.79 16.61
CA PRO A 97 -13.38 -10.07 17.25
C PRO A 97 -14.69 -10.86 17.27
N GLY A 98 -14.68 -12.02 16.63
CA GLY A 98 -15.84 -12.90 16.57
C GLY A 98 -16.39 -13.08 17.98
N LYS A 99 -17.68 -12.80 18.15
CA LYS A 99 -18.39 -13.06 19.40
C LYS A 99 -18.21 -14.55 19.72
N SER A 100 -17.40 -14.85 20.73
CA SER A 100 -17.31 -16.20 21.30
C SER A 100 -18.63 -16.61 21.93
#